data_AF-A0A803M216-F1
#
_entry.id   AF-A0A803M216-F1
#
_cell.length_a   1.000
_cell.length_b   1.000
_cell.length_c   1.000
_cell.angle_alpha   90.00
_cell.angle_beta   90.00
_cell.angle_gamma   90.00
#
_symmetry.space_group_name_H-M   'P 1'
#
loop_
_entity.id
_entity.type
_entity.pdbx_description
1 polymer ?
#
loop_
_entity_poly.entity_id
_entity_poly.type
_entity_poly.pdbx_seq_one_letter_code
_entity_poly.pdbx_strand_id
1 'polypeptide(L)'
;MEDYEGLGTSFVVHYYNLFDNERPSLKSLYQPTSLLTFEGQKFQGVEEISNKINSLPFNQCRHSISTIDTQPSSINGGIIVFVSGSLQLAGEEHQLRFS
;
A
#
# COMPACT_ATOMS: atom_id res chain seq x y z
N MET A 1 0.90 25.37 8.75
CA MET A 1 1.15 24.58 7.54
C MET A 1 0.76 23.17 7.93
N GLU A 2 -0.26 22.58 7.30
CA GLU A 2 -0.58 21.17 7.56
C GLU A 2 0.62 20.31 7.16
N ASP A 3 1.08 19.45 8.07
CA ASP A 3 2.22 18.57 7.85
C ASP A 3 1.77 17.32 7.06
N TYR A 4 1.48 17.54 5.79
CA TYR A 4 1.05 16.47 4.89
C TYR A 4 2.17 15.44 4.67
N GLU A 5 3.44 15.85 4.69
CA GLU A 5 4.60 14.96 4.54
C GLU A 5 4.70 13.98 5.71
N GLY A 6 4.56 14.47 6.94
CA GLY A 6 4.52 13.63 8.14
C GLY A 6 3.35 12.67 8.16
N LEU A 7 2.16 13.12 7.75
CA LEU A 7 0.96 12.28 7.68
C LEU A 7 1.07 11.21 6.58
N GLY A 8 1.54 11.59 5.38
CA GLY A 8 1.77 10.67 4.26
C GLY A 8 2.80 9.60 4.63
N THR A 9 3.92 9.99 5.21
CA THR A 9 4.96 9.06 5.69
C THR A 9 4.41 8.10 6.74
N SER A 10 3.66 8.61 7.73
CA SER A 10 3.06 7.77 8.78
C SER A 10 2.06 6.78 8.22
N PHE A 11 1.24 7.20 7.24
CA PHE A 11 0.30 6.32 6.56
C PHE A 11 1.02 5.20 5.79
N VAL A 12 2.07 5.53 5.03
CA VAL A 12 2.87 4.56 4.28
C VAL A 12 3.48 3.52 5.22
N VAL A 13 4.12 3.95 6.31
CA VAL A 13 4.69 3.05 7.32
C VAL A 13 3.63 2.14 7.90
N HIS A 14 2.46 2.68 8.25
CA HIS A 14 1.36 1.90 8.80
C HIS A 14 0.81 0.88 7.78
N TYR A 15 0.57 1.30 6.54
CA TYR A 15 0.05 0.48 5.47
C TYR A 15 0.96 -0.73 5.19
N TYR A 16 2.27 -0.50 4.97
CA TYR A 16 3.20 -1.59 4.68
C TYR A 16 3.49 -2.47 5.91
N ASN A 17 3.45 -1.92 7.12
CA ASN A 17 3.53 -2.72 8.34
C ASN A 17 2.34 -3.70 8.46
N LEU A 18 1.11 -3.24 8.17
CA LEU A 18 -0.04 -4.13 8.11
C LEU A 18 0.10 -5.14 6.97
N PHE A 19 0.58 -4.72 5.80
CA PHE A 19 0.77 -5.64 4.67
C PHE A 19 1.71 -6.80 5.01
N ASP A 20 2.82 -6.51 5.67
CA ASP A 20 3.86 -7.47 6.01
C ASP A 20 3.47 -8.40 7.16
N ASN A 21 2.77 -7.89 8.17
CA ASN A 21 2.54 -8.62 9.43
C ASN A 21 1.08 -9.06 9.66
N GLU A 22 0.11 -8.31 9.16
CA GLU A 22 -1.32 -8.50 9.43
C GLU A 22 -2.18 -8.20 8.18
N ARG A 23 -1.83 -8.82 7.05
CA ARG A 23 -2.42 -8.53 5.74
C ARG A 23 -3.96 -8.45 5.73
N PRO A 24 -4.72 -9.32 6.43
CA PRO A 24 -6.19 -9.22 6.50
C PRO A 24 -6.71 -7.92 7.13
N SER A 25 -5.92 -7.24 7.95
CA SER A 25 -6.26 -5.98 8.61
C SER A 25 -6.25 -4.78 7.65
N LEU A 26 -5.61 -4.88 6.48
CA LEU A 26 -5.57 -3.83 5.46
C LEU A 26 -6.95 -3.40 4.97
N LYS A 27 -7.95 -4.28 5.03
CA LYS A 27 -9.34 -3.96 4.67
C LYS A 27 -9.87 -2.71 5.40
N SER A 28 -9.36 -2.42 6.61
CA SER A 28 -9.76 -1.27 7.42
C SER A 28 -9.29 0.07 6.85
N LEU A 29 -8.29 0.07 5.97
CA LEU A 29 -7.76 1.26 5.31
C LEU A 29 -8.50 1.60 4.01
N TYR A 30 -9.42 0.75 3.58
CA TYR A 30 -10.22 0.95 2.37
C TYR A 30 -11.67 1.31 2.69
N GLN A 31 -12.32 1.96 1.73
CA GLN A 31 -13.72 2.38 1.77
C GLN A 31 -14.51 1.70 0.65
N PRO A 32 -15.86 1.69 0.70
CA PRO A 32 -16.69 1.06 -0.34
C PRO A 32 -16.44 1.58 -1.76
N THR A 33 -15.98 2.83 -1.89
CA THR A 33 -15.65 3.48 -3.17
C THR A 33 -14.17 3.42 -3.52
N SER A 34 -13.33 2.76 -2.71
CA SER A 34 -11.90 2.61 -3.00
C SER A 34 -11.65 1.82 -4.29
N LEU A 35 -10.55 2.15 -4.95
CA LEU A 35 -10.09 1.51 -6.17
C LEU A 35 -8.67 1.03 -5.97
N LEU A 36 -8.38 -0.21 -6.40
CA LEU A 36 -7.04 -0.76 -6.53
C LEU A 36 -6.83 -1.13 -7.98
N THR A 37 -5.70 -0.72 -8.55
CA THR A 37 -5.19 -1.31 -9.79
C THR A 37 -3.90 -2.05 -9.46
N PHE A 38 -3.84 -3.35 -9.73
CA PHE A 38 -2.70 -4.21 -9.41
C PHE A 38 -2.32 -5.00 -10.66
N GLU A 39 -1.11 -4.79 -11.20
CA GLU A 39 -0.62 -5.46 -12.42
C GLU A 39 -1.62 -5.37 -13.60
N GLY A 40 -2.21 -4.17 -13.79
CA GLY A 40 -3.19 -3.89 -14.85
C GLY A 40 -4.64 -4.33 -14.56
N GLN A 41 -4.87 -5.11 -13.50
CA GLN A 41 -6.22 -5.53 -13.09
C GLN A 41 -6.86 -4.52 -12.13
N LYS A 42 -8.14 -4.21 -12.32
CA LYS A 42 -8.88 -3.23 -11.51
C LYS A 42 -9.82 -3.92 -10.53
N PHE A 43 -9.84 -3.44 -9.29
CA PHE A 43 -10.69 -3.92 -8.21
C PHE A 43 -11.37 -2.71 -7.55
N GLN A 44 -12.65 -2.83 -7.24
CA GLN A 44 -13.44 -1.77 -6.62
C GLN A 44 -14.09 -2.27 -5.33
N GLY A 45 -13.98 -1.45 -4.28
CA GLY A 45 -14.57 -1.73 -2.97
C GLY A 45 -13.71 -2.64 -2.08
N VAL A 46 -14.00 -2.57 -0.78
CA VAL A 46 -13.21 -3.22 0.27
C VAL A 46 -13.08 -4.73 0.08
N GLU A 47 -14.16 -5.40 -0.33
CA GLU A 47 -14.20 -6.85 -0.48
C GLU A 47 -13.28 -7.33 -1.59
N GLU A 48 -13.43 -6.81 -2.81
CA GLU A 48 -12.59 -7.18 -3.97
C GLU A 48 -11.11 -6.87 -3.73
N ILE A 49 -10.82 -5.71 -3.12
CA ILE A 49 -9.45 -5.31 -2.77
C ILE A 49 -8.86 -6.28 -1.74
N SER A 50 -9.59 -6.57 -0.67
CA SER A 50 -9.16 -7.50 0.38
C SER A 50 -8.93 -8.90 -0.18
N ASN A 51 -9.84 -9.39 -1.03
CA ASN A 51 -9.71 -10.70 -1.69
C ASN A 51 -8.46 -10.74 -2.57
N LYS A 52 -8.21 -9.70 -3.37
CA LYS A 52 -6.99 -9.61 -4.18
C LYS A 52 -5.72 -9.62 -3.34
N ILE A 53 -5.63 -8.76 -2.32
CA ILE A 53 -4.42 -8.66 -1.48
C ILE A 53 -4.15 -9.98 -0.74
N ASN A 54 -5.18 -10.64 -0.20
CA ASN A 54 -5.03 -11.90 0.52
C ASN A 54 -4.78 -13.12 -0.40
N SER A 55 -5.11 -13.03 -1.69
CA SER A 55 -4.85 -14.10 -2.68
C SER A 55 -3.45 -14.07 -3.30
N LEU A 56 -2.61 -13.09 -2.93
CA LEU A 56 -1.25 -13.00 -3.43
C LEU A 56 -0.46 -14.26 -3.04
N PRO A 57 0.34 -14.85 -3.96
CA PRO A 57 0.92 -16.19 -3.83
C PRO A 57 2.16 -16.23 -2.92
N PHE A 58 2.14 -15.49 -1.81
CA PHE A 58 3.21 -15.47 -0.83
C PHE A 58 2.64 -15.28 0.59
N ASN A 59 3.21 -16.03 1.53
CA ASN A 59 2.78 -16.01 2.91
C ASN A 59 3.44 -14.83 3.66
N GLN A 60 4.78 -14.79 3.68
CA GLN A 60 5.57 -13.74 4.32
C GLN A 60 6.30 -12.88 3.29
N CYS A 61 6.26 -11.58 3.50
CA CYS A 61 6.97 -10.60 2.70
C CYS A 61 7.49 -9.47 3.59
N ARG A 62 8.46 -8.70 3.07
CA ARG A 62 8.95 -7.49 3.70
C ARG A 62 9.11 -6.39 2.67
N HIS A 63 8.41 -5.28 2.86
CA HIS A 63 8.60 -4.09 2.06
C HIS A 63 9.78 -3.26 2.60
N SER A 64 10.63 -2.80 1.69
CA SER A 64 11.71 -1.84 1.95
C SER A 64 11.45 -0.59 1.13
N ILE A 65 11.05 0.48 1.80
CA ILE A 65 10.67 1.74 1.14
C ILE A 65 11.92 2.50 0.76
N SER A 66 12.00 2.94 -0.51
CA SER A 66 13.11 3.71 -1.05
C SER A 66 12.79 5.20 -1.12
N THR A 67 11.61 5.56 -1.66
CA THR A 67 11.15 6.95 -1.69
C THR A 67 9.69 7.05 -1.27
N ILE A 68 9.33 8.17 -0.65
CA ILE A 68 7.96 8.58 -0.34
C ILE A 68 7.84 10.03 -0.79
N ASP A 69 7.08 10.26 -1.84
CA ASP A 69 6.82 11.60 -2.38
C ASP A 69 5.37 11.95 -2.06
N THR A 70 5.15 13.01 -1.28
CA THR A 70 3.82 13.38 -0.78
C THR A 70 3.41 14.75 -1.31
N GLN A 71 2.18 14.86 -1.81
CA GLN A 71 1.60 16.10 -2.31
C GLN A 71 0.16 16.27 -1.80
N PRO A 72 -0.30 17.51 -1.54
CA PRO A 72 -1.72 17.75 -1.28
C PRO A 72 -2.55 17.43 -2.54
N SER A 73 -3.67 16.76 -2.34
CA SER A 73 -4.64 16.53 -3.42
C SER A 73 -5.47 17.79 -3.67
N SER A 74 -5.96 17.96 -4.90
CA SER A 74 -6.98 18.97 -5.22
C SER A 74 -8.36 18.62 -4.65
N ILE A 75 -8.54 17.41 -4.13
CA ILE A 75 -9.76 16.96 -3.45
C ILE A 75 -9.66 17.35 -1.97
N ASN A 76 -10.68 18.00 -1.43
CA ASN A 76 -10.72 18.56 -0.07
C ASN A 76 -10.05 17.67 1.00
N GLY A 77 -8.85 18.08 1.44
CA GLY A 77 -8.12 17.43 2.53
C GLY A 77 -7.48 16.08 2.16
N GLY A 78 -7.49 15.70 0.88
CA GLY A 78 -6.82 14.50 0.40
C GLY A 78 -5.31 14.69 0.29
N ILE A 79 -4.58 13.58 0.36
CA ILE A 79 -3.14 13.53 0.15
C ILE A 79 -2.86 12.50 -0.95
N ILE A 80 -1.99 12.84 -1.88
CA ILE A 80 -1.47 11.92 -2.88
C ILE A 80 -0.07 11.51 -2.44
N VAL A 81 0.18 10.21 -2.36
CA VAL A 81 1.48 9.67 -1.99
C VAL A 81 1.93 8.73 -3.09
N PHE A 82 3.16 8.95 -3.57
CA PHE A 82 3.86 8.03 -4.45
C PHE A 82 4.96 7.33 -3.65
N VAL A 83 5.04 6.00 -3.77
CA VAL A 83 5.99 5.19 -3.01
C VAL A 83 6.76 4.32 -3.98
N SER A 84 8.08 4.31 -3.88
CA SER A 84 8.91 3.33 -4.57
C SER A 84 9.66 2.47 -3.58
N GLY A 85 9.96 1.23 -3.93
CA GLY A 85 10.67 0.35 -3.03
C GLY A 85 11.03 -1.01 -3.60
N SER A 86 11.34 -1.91 -2.68
CA SER A 86 11.52 -3.33 -2.98
C SER A 86 10.74 -4.22 -2.03
N LEU A 87 10.32 -5.36 -2.54
CA LEU A 87 9.62 -6.42 -1.83
C LEU A 87 10.53 -7.64 -1.76
N GLN A 88 10.80 -8.09 -0.55
CA GLN A 88 11.51 -9.34 -0.30
C GLN A 88 10.50 -10.42 0.10
N LEU A 89 10.45 -11.52 -0.65
CA LEU A 89 9.65 -12.69 -0.28
C LEU A 89 10.49 -13.68 0.53
N ALA A 90 9.85 -14.38 1.47
CA ALA A 90 10.53 -15.39 2.28
C ALA A 90 11.02 -16.56 1.40
N GLY A 91 12.30 -16.89 1.49
CA GLY A 91 12.91 -17.98 0.72
C GLY A 91 13.40 -17.60 -0.68
N GLU A 92 13.18 -16.36 -1.12
CA GLU A 92 13.72 -15.85 -2.38
C GLU A 92 14.97 -15.02 -2.13
N GLU A 93 16.01 -15.15 -2.97
CA GLU A 93 17.21 -14.33 -2.85
C GLU A 93 17.04 -12.93 -3.48
N HIS A 94 16.14 -12.81 -4.46
CA HIS A 94 16.02 -11.63 -5.28
C HIS A 94 14.85 -10.77 -4.81
N GLN A 95 15.09 -9.45 -4.73
CA GLN A 95 14.06 -8.50 -4.38
C GLN A 95 13.29 -8.06 -5.64
N LEU A 96 11.98 -7.96 -5.51
CA LEU A 96 11.10 -7.42 -6.53
C LEU A 96 11.02 -5.90 -6.36
N ARG A 97 11.05 -5.12 -7.43
CA ARG A 97 10.86 -3.66 -7.37
C ARG A 97 9.38 -3.33 -7.55
N PHE A 98 8.89 -2.31 -6.85
CA PHE A 98 7.52 -1.83 -6.97
C PHE A 98 7.44 -0.30 -6.96
N SER A 99 6.32 0.20 -7.49
CA SER A 99 5.84 1.58 -7.41
C SER A 99 4.32 1.64 -7.48
#